data_AF-A0A834GCV2-F1
#
_entry.id   AF-A0A834GCV2-F1
#
_cell.length_a   1.000
_cell.length_b   1.000
_cell.length_c   1.000
_cell.angle_alpha   90.00
_cell.angle_beta   90.00
_cell.angle_gamma   90.00
#
_symmetry.space_group_name_H-M   'P 1'
#
loop_
_entity.id
_entity.type
_entity.pdbx_description
1 polymer ?
#
loop_
_entity_poly.entity_id
_entity_poly.type
_entity_poly.pdbx_seq_one_letter_code
_entity_poly.pdbx_strand_id
1 'polypeptide(L)' 'MKMDIISMASHTTAADGKNFSSLWEFSCDFEVDYESEENAQVVYSALAVDKELQPDKVKRQMSVSNGKLSV' A
#
# COMPACT_ATOMS: atom_id res chain seq x y z
N MET A 1 10.04 16.49 0.90
CA MET A 1 9.19 15.33 0.56
C MET A 1 9.71 14.61 -0.68
N LYS A 2 10.13 13.35 -0.52
CA LYS A 2 10.62 12.49 -1.61
C LYS A 2 9.82 11.18 -1.59
N MET A 3 9.36 10.74 -2.77
CA MET A 3 8.61 9.50 -2.95
C MET A 3 9.44 8.49 -3.75
N ASP A 4 9.48 7.26 -3.29
CA ASP A 4 10.23 6.16 -3.88
C ASP A 4 9.34 4.91 -4.01
N ILE A 5 9.50 4.19 -5.12
CA ILE A 5 8.87 2.87 -5.31
C ILE A 5 9.83 1.85 -4.70
N ILE A 6 9.38 1.14 -3.66
CA ILE A 6 10.20 0.15 -2.96
C ILE A 6 10.19 -1.19 -3.69
N SER A 7 9.00 -1.64 -4.12
CA SER A 7 8.82 -2.95 -4.72
C SER A 7 7.63 -2.97 -5.65
N MET A 8 7.72 -3.78 -6.71
CA MET A 8 6.61 -4.10 -7.60
C MET A 8 6.62 -5.61 -7.84
N ALA A 9 5.49 -6.27 -7.60
CA ALA A 9 5.35 -7.71 -7.83
C ALA A 9 4.06 -8.03 -8.58
N SER A 10 4.18 -8.96 -9.52
CA SER A 10 3.06 -9.58 -10.24
C SER A 10 3.07 -11.08 -9.98
N HIS A 11 1.96 -11.64 -9.52
CA HIS A 11 1.83 -13.07 -9.25
C HIS A 11 1.13 -13.77 -10.43
N THR A 12 1.90 -14.41 -11.31
CA THR A 12 1.33 -15.21 -12.42
C THR A 12 0.79 -16.52 -11.87
N THR A 13 -0.54 -16.67 -11.79
CA THR A 13 -1.17 -17.97 -11.49
C THR A 13 -1.49 -18.69 -12.80
N ALA A 14 -0.80 -19.81 -13.06
CA ALA A 14 -1.17 -20.72 -14.14
C ALA A 14 -2.51 -21.36 -13.80
N ALA A 15 -3.40 -21.44 -14.79
CA ALA A 15 -4.78 -21.89 -14.66
C ALA A 15 -4.88 -23.34 -14.15
N ASP A 16 -5.33 -23.53 -12.90
CA ASP A 16 -6.21 -24.65 -12.54
C ASP A 16 -7.05 -24.32 -11.27
N GLY A 17 -8.24 -24.89 -11.20
CA GLY A 17 -9.40 -24.40 -10.45
C GLY A 17 -9.24 -24.21 -8.93
N LYS A 18 -9.80 -23.08 -8.48
CA LYS A 18 -10.15 -22.73 -7.08
C LYS A 18 -9.01 -22.79 -6.07
N ASN A 19 -8.12 -21.82 -6.16
CA ASN A 19 -7.30 -21.40 -5.02
C ASN A 19 -7.63 -19.93 -4.71
N PHE A 20 -8.13 -19.63 -3.52
CA PHE A 20 -8.40 -18.25 -3.06
C PHE A 20 -7.11 -17.44 -2.80
N SER A 21 -5.96 -17.90 -3.30
CA SER A 21 -4.63 -17.33 -3.03
C SER A 21 -4.25 -16.15 -3.93
N SER A 22 -5.12 -15.67 -4.82
CA SER A 22 -4.79 -14.64 -5.83
C SER A 22 -5.82 -13.53 -5.96
N LEU A 23 -6.43 -13.07 -4.86
CA LEU A 23 -7.31 -11.89 -4.96
C LEU A 23 -6.53 -10.65 -5.46
N TRP A 24 -5.25 -10.51 -5.10
CA TRP A 24 -4.36 -9.43 -5.54
C TRP A 24 -3.25 -9.93 -6.46
N GLU A 25 -3.54 -9.99 -7.77
CA GLU A 25 -2.55 -10.36 -8.80
C GLU A 25 -1.35 -9.41 -8.87
N PHE A 26 -1.54 -8.16 -8.44
CA PHE A 26 -0.54 -7.10 -8.45
C PHE A 26 -0.38 -6.51 -7.05
N SER A 27 0.87 -6.25 -6.67
CA SER A 27 1.22 -5.49 -5.48
C SER A 27 2.34 -4.49 -5.79
N CYS A 28 2.31 -3.36 -5.09
CA CYS A 28 3.33 -2.34 -5.18
C CYS A 28 3.47 -1.70 -3.80
N ASP A 29 4.71 -1.52 -3.38
CA ASP A 29 5.04 -0.86 -2.13
C ASP A 29 5.64 0.52 -2.42
N PHE A 30 5.15 1.55 -1.76
CA PHE A 30 5.64 2.92 -1.85
C PHE A 30 6.15 3.41 -0.51
N GLU A 31 7.15 4.29 -0.54
CA GLU A 31 7.58 5.04 0.63
C GLU A 31 7.68 6.52 0.30
N VAL A 32 7.20 7.34 1.23
CA VAL A 32 7.30 8.80 1.15
C VAL A 32 7.94 9.31 2.42
N ASP A 33 9.05 10.03 2.25
CA ASP A 33 9.76 10.72 3.34
C ASP A 33 9.18 12.12 3.55
N TYR A 34 8.61 12.35 4.73
CA TYR A 34 8.01 13.62 5.16
C TYR A 34 8.90 14.41 6.14
N GLU A 35 10.14 13.97 6.34
CA GLU A 35 11.20 14.62 7.14
C GLU A 35 10.93 14.69 8.66
N SER A 36 9.69 14.44 9.11
CA SER A 36 9.31 14.34 10.52
C SER A 36 8.12 13.40 10.74
N GLU A 37 8.07 12.79 11.93
CA GLU A 37 6.98 11.90 12.34
C GLU A 37 5.63 12.61 12.35
N GLU A 38 5.59 13.87 12.81
CA GLU A 38 4.38 14.68 12.85
C GLU A 38 3.80 14.89 11.45
N ASN A 39 4.63 15.28 10.48
CA ASN A 39 4.18 15.47 9.09
C ASN A 39 3.65 14.16 8.50
N ALA A 40 4.38 13.05 8.70
CA ALA A 40 3.96 11.75 8.20
C ALA A 40 2.64 11.29 8.84
N GLN A 41 2.45 11.56 10.14
CA GLN A 41 1.23 11.22 10.87
C GLN A 41 0.02 12.05 10.42
N VAL A 42 0.21 13.35 10.15
CA VAL A 42 -0.85 14.22 9.59
C VAL A 42 -1.33 13.66 8.26
N VAL A 43 -0.40 13.29 7.37
CA VAL A 43 -0.75 12.74 6.06
C VAL A 43 -1.39 11.36 6.18
N TYR A 44 -0.86 10.47 7.02
CA TYR A 44 -1.48 9.18 7.30
C TYR A 44 -2.93 9.36 7.76
N SER A 45 -3.16 10.25 8.73
CA SER A 45 -4.50 10.47 9.31
C SER A 45 -5.47 11.04 8.27
N ALA A 46 -5.01 11.90 7.37
CA ALA A 46 -5.81 12.43 6.27
C ALA A 46 -6.15 11.36 5.22
N LEU A 47 -5.29 10.37 4.99
CA LEU A 47 -5.50 9.31 3.99
C LEU A 47 -6.24 8.08 4.54
N ALA A 48 -6.12 7.81 5.85
CA ALA A 48 -6.68 6.62 6.50
C ALA A 48 -8.21 6.67 6.66
N VAL A 49 -8.82 7.86 6.57
CA VAL A 49 -10.28 8.01 6.60
C VAL A 49 -10.95 7.48 5.33
N ASP A 50 -10.22 7.46 4.21
CA ASP A 50 -10.72 7.00 2.92
C ASP A 50 -10.66 5.48 2.83
N LYS A 51 -11.84 4.87 2.67
CA LYS A 51 -11.99 3.43 2.42
C LYS A 51 -11.75 3.12 0.94
N GLU A 52 -11.35 1.89 0.63
CA GLU A 52 -11.30 1.46 -0.76
C GLU A 52 -12.72 1.46 -1.37
N LEU A 53 -12.83 1.92 -2.61
CA LEU A 53 -14.10 1.88 -3.36
C LEU A 53 -14.58 0.44 -3.61
N GLN A 54 -13.64 -0.49 -3.75
CA GLN A 54 -13.90 -1.92 -3.97
C GLN A 54 -12.96 -2.75 -3.08
N PRO A 55 -13.29 -2.98 -1.79
CA PRO A 55 -12.43 -3.70 -0.86
C PRO A 55 -12.28 -5.21 -1.20
N ASP A 56 -13.13 -5.72 -2.08
CA ASP A 56 -13.03 -7.03 -2.72
C ASP A 56 -12.12 -7.05 -3.95
N LYS A 57 -11.68 -5.87 -4.45
CA LYS A 57 -10.78 -5.72 -5.60
C LYS A 57 -9.48 -4.95 -5.38
N VAL A 58 -9.38 -4.21 -4.27
CA VAL A 58 -8.15 -3.48 -3.90
C VAL A 58 -7.99 -3.56 -2.38
N LYS A 59 -6.74 -3.66 -1.93
CA LYS A 59 -6.36 -3.50 -0.53
C LYS A 59 -5.16 -2.56 -0.45
N ARG A 60 -5.21 -1.61 0.48
CA ARG A 60 -4.12 -0.72 0.84
C ARG A 60 -3.76 -0.93 2.31
N GLN A 61 -2.48 -1.12 2.60
CA GLN A 61 -1.97 -1.10 3.97
C GLN A 61 -1.11 0.15 4.12
N MET A 62 -1.14 0.81 5.27
CA MET A 62 -0.30 1.99 5.50
C MET A 62 0.28 1.94 6.90
N SER A 63 1.53 2.38 7.05
CA SER A 63 2.20 2.55 8.34
C SER A 63 3.10 3.76 8.33
N VAL A 64 3.23 4.42 9.48
CA VAL A 64 4.18 5.51 9.68
C VAL A 64 5.32 5.02 10.56
N SER A 65 6.56 5.32 10.16
CA SER A 65 7.73 5.13 11.00
C SER A 65 8.89 6.02 10.54
N ASN A 66 9.66 6.56 11.48
CA ASN A 66 10.86 7.36 11.21
C ASN A 66 10.60 8.55 10.26
N GLY A 67 9.46 9.23 10.40
CA GLY A 67 9.07 10.34 9.52
C GLY A 67 8.68 9.94 8.11
N LYS A 68 8.46 8.65 7.84
CA LYS A 68 8.09 8.11 6.54
C LYS A 68 6.74 7.41 6.59
N LEU A 69 6.00 7.50 5.49
CA LEU A 69 4.80 6.71 5.24
C LEU A 69 5.14 5.57 4.28
N SER A 70 4.93 4.34 4.71
CA SER A 70 4.98 3.15 3.85
C SER A 70 3.56 2.74 3.47
N VAL A 71 3.34 2.42 2.20
CA VAL A 71 2.04 2.04 1.62
C VAL A 71 2.18 0.78 0.80
#